data_AF-A0A7H0ILM1-F1
#
_entry.id   AF-A0A7H0ILM1-F1
#
_cell.length_a   1.000
_cell.length_b   1.000
_cell.length_c   1.000
_cell.angle_alpha   90.00
_cell.angle_beta   90.00
_cell.angle_gamma   90.00
#
_symmetry.space_group_name_H-M   'P 1'
#
loop_
_entity.id
_entity.type
_entity.pdbx_description
1 polymer ?
#
loop_
_entity_poly.entity_id
_entity_poly.type
_entity_poly.pdbx_seq_one_letter_code
_entity_poly.pdbx_strand_id
1 'polypeptide(L)'
;MTVATAFAGMRDVGIEAVTPVVFTAGCPECRGRFQLGAAAFMLAIGGSERTTFYSFTCPECEVAVRKPAGERIVELLVGGGVRVLRLTGA
;
A
#
# COMPACT_ATOMS: atom_id res chain seq x y z
N MET A 1 -26.91 -21.80 15.52
CA MET A 1 -25.47 -22.08 15.77
C MET A 1 -24.85 -22.34 14.39
N THR A 2 -23.90 -21.61 13.79
CA THR A 2 -23.01 -20.52 14.27
C THR A 2 -22.21 -19.89 13.08
N VAL A 3 -22.15 -18.54 13.02
CA VAL A 3 -21.07 -17.60 12.56
C VAL A 3 -20.58 -17.45 11.09
N ALA A 4 -21.30 -17.83 10.02
CA ALA A 4 -20.75 -17.65 8.65
C ALA A 4 -21.06 -16.30 7.94
N THR A 5 -21.95 -15.44 8.45
CA THR A 5 -22.50 -14.30 7.66
C THR A 5 -22.18 -12.89 8.16
N ALA A 6 -21.30 -12.73 9.15
CA ALA A 6 -21.11 -11.42 9.80
C ALA A 6 -20.18 -10.41 9.08
N PHE A 7 -19.46 -10.78 8.00
CA PHE A 7 -18.42 -9.90 7.42
C PHE A 7 -18.47 -9.70 5.90
N ALA A 8 -19.62 -9.94 5.25
CA ALA A 8 -19.77 -9.66 3.81
C ALA A 8 -20.20 -8.21 3.49
N GLY A 9 -20.46 -7.37 4.51
CA GLY A 9 -21.11 -6.06 4.38
C GLY A 9 -20.22 -4.81 4.49
N MET A 10 -18.89 -4.93 4.49
CA MET A 10 -17.98 -3.78 4.51
C MET A 10 -17.25 -3.60 3.17
N ARG A 11 -18.00 -3.38 2.08
CA ARG A 11 -17.39 -3.03 0.77
C ARG A 11 -17.53 -1.56 0.40
N ASP A 12 -18.20 -0.76 1.22
CA ASP A 12 -18.61 0.60 0.84
C ASP A 12 -18.41 1.60 1.99
N VAL A 13 -17.17 1.77 2.47
CA VAL A 13 -16.82 2.96 3.25
C VAL A 13 -16.23 4.00 2.29
N GLY A 14 -17.12 4.87 1.78
CA GLY A 14 -16.80 6.23 1.33
C GLY A 14 -15.90 6.38 0.10
N ILE A 15 -16.45 6.17 -1.10
CA ILE A 15 -15.85 6.66 -2.36
C ILE A 15 -16.10 8.16 -2.53
N GLU A 16 -15.42 8.99 -1.74
CA GLU A 16 -15.03 10.28 -2.30
C GLU A 16 -14.02 9.97 -3.39
N ALA A 17 -14.43 10.17 -4.65
CA ALA A 17 -13.61 9.95 -5.83
C ALA A 17 -12.47 10.98 -5.86
N VAL A 18 -11.48 10.78 -4.99
CA VAL A 18 -10.17 11.38 -5.10
C VAL A 18 -9.61 10.86 -6.41
N THR A 19 -9.30 11.76 -7.34
CA THR A 19 -8.63 11.42 -8.61
C THR A 19 -7.49 10.45 -8.27
N PRO A 20 -7.54 9.19 -8.73
CA PRO A 20 -6.66 8.17 -8.20
C PRO A 20 -5.24 8.51 -8.63
N VAL A 21 -4.42 8.92 -7.67
CA VAL A 21 -2.98 9.04 -7.89
C VAL A 21 -2.49 7.62 -8.20
N VAL A 22 -2.09 7.43 -9.46
CA VAL A 22 -1.57 6.16 -9.95
C VAL A 22 -0.06 6.16 -9.84
N PHE A 23 0.48 5.15 -9.17
CA PHE A 23 1.90 4.92 -9.04
C PHE A 23 2.30 3.75 -9.93
N THR A 24 3.39 3.91 -10.67
CA THR A 24 3.94 2.82 -11.47
C THR A 24 4.86 1.97 -10.60
N ALA A 25 4.51 0.69 -10.42
CA ALA A 25 5.31 -0.28 -9.69
C ALA A 25 5.76 -1.42 -10.60
N GLY A 26 7.05 -1.73 -10.55
CA GLY A 26 7.62 -2.93 -11.17
C GLY A 26 7.75 -4.04 -10.14
N CYS A 27 7.18 -5.21 -10.44
CA CYS A 27 7.35 -6.42 -9.65
C CYS A 27 8.69 -7.08 -10.01
N PRO A 28 9.60 -7.34 -9.05
CA PRO A 28 10.88 -7.99 -9.33
C PRO A 28 10.74 -9.46 -9.73
N GLU A 29 9.66 -10.13 -9.32
CA GLU A 29 9.41 -11.55 -9.58
C GLU A 29 8.94 -11.79 -11.02
N CYS A 30 7.81 -11.22 -11.42
CA CYS A 30 7.27 -11.39 -12.77
C CYS A 30 7.83 -10.38 -13.80
N ARG A 31 8.62 -9.39 -13.36
CA ARG A 31 9.13 -8.25 -14.17
C ARG A 31 8.04 -7.40 -14.85
N GLY A 32 6.78 -7.63 -14.51
CA GLY A 32 5.65 -6.84 -14.97
C GLY A 32 5.67 -5.43 -14.37
N ARG A 33 5.18 -4.46 -15.14
CA ARG A 33 4.95 -3.09 -14.69
C ARG A 33 3.45 -2.86 -14.59
N PHE A 34 3.01 -2.42 -13.41
CA PHE A 34 1.60 -2.19 -13.13
C PHE A 34 1.41 -0.78 -12.61
N GLN A 35 0.27 -0.21 -12.96
CA GLN A 35 -0.20 1.05 -12.39
C GLN A 35 -1.15 0.70 -11.26
N LEU A 36 -0.76 1.06 -10.04
CA LEU A 36 -1.51 0.77 -8.84
C LEU A 36 -1.91 2.10 -8.20
N GLY A 37 -3.16 2.18 -7.71
CA GLY A 37 -3.62 3.35 -6.96
C GLY A 37 -2.99 3.41 -5.57
N ALA A 38 -3.04 4.58 -4.93
CA ALA A 38 -2.54 4.80 -3.58
C ALA A 38 -3.03 3.75 -2.54
N ALA A 39 -4.27 3.27 -2.69
CA ALA A 39 -4.88 2.29 -1.80
C ALA A 39 -4.25 0.88 -1.87
N ALA A 40 -3.53 0.57 -2.95
CA ALA A 40 -2.84 -0.71 -3.13
C ALA A 40 -1.42 -0.72 -2.51
N PHE A 41 -0.92 0.44 -2.09
CA PHE A 41 0.34 0.57 -1.38
C PHE A 41 0.10 0.66 0.12
N MET A 42 1.05 0.15 0.88
CA MET A 42 1.15 0.35 2.31
C MET A 42 2.53 0.93 2.62
N LEU A 43 2.57 2.10 3.25
CA LEU A 43 3.80 2.74 3.67
C LEU A 43 3.99 2.54 5.17
N ALA A 44 5.02 1.82 5.58
CA ALA A 44 5.46 1.72 6.96
C ALA A 44 6.57 2.74 7.20
N ILE A 45 6.37 3.69 8.13
CA ILE A 45 7.39 4.67 8.52
C ILE A 45 7.85 4.33 9.93
N GLY A 46 9.15 4.05 10.09
CA GLY A 46 9.79 3.87 11.39
C GLY A 46 10.57 5.11 11.83
N GLY A 47 11.31 5.00 12.94
CA GLY A 47 12.11 6.10 13.50
C GLY A 47 13.34 6.50 12.67
N SER A 48 13.65 5.79 11.59
CA SER A 48 14.76 6.06 10.67
C SER A 48 14.43 5.62 9.24
N GLU A 49 15.11 6.16 8.22
CA GLU A 49 14.91 5.76 6.81
C GLU A 49 15.10 4.25 6.59
N ARG A 50 16.05 3.64 7.32
CA ARG A 50 16.31 2.20 7.31
C ARG A 50 15.15 1.36 7.83
N THR A 51 14.25 1.97 8.59
CA THR A 51 13.04 1.33 9.12
C THR A 51 11.78 1.73 8.35
N THR A 52 11.93 2.45 7.24
CA THR A 52 10.83 2.95 6.42
C THR A 52 10.76 2.18 5.10
N PHE A 53 9.62 1.54 4.85
CA PHE A 53 9.42 0.64 3.72
C PHE A 53 8.01 0.83 3.14
N TYR A 54 7.90 0.73 1.82
CA TYR A 54 6.61 0.53 1.19
C TYR A 54 6.46 -0.91 0.72
N SER A 55 5.24 -1.42 0.81
CA SER A 55 4.87 -2.72 0.27
C SER A 55 3.66 -2.60 -0.64
N PHE A 56 3.62 -3.47 -1.64
CA PHE A 56 2.46 -3.64 -2.51
C PHE A 56 2.35 -5.11 -2.93
N THR A 57 1.14 -5.54 -3.21
CA THR A 57 0.88 -6.88 -3.76
C THR A 57 0.83 -6.80 -5.27
N CYS A 58 1.61 -7.63 -5.95
CA CYS A 58 1.54 -7.72 -7.41
C CYS A 58 0.26 -8.46 -7.82
N PRO A 59 -0.59 -7.90 -8.71
CA PRO A 59 -1.83 -8.55 -9.11
C PRO A 59 -1.65 -9.74 -10.06
N GLU A 60 -0.48 -9.91 -10.68
CA GLU A 60 -0.22 -11.06 -11.58
C GLU A 60 0.34 -12.28 -10.85
N CYS A 61 1.29 -12.08 -9.94
CA CYS A 61 1.92 -13.19 -9.20
C CYS A 61 1.49 -13.26 -7.73
N GLU A 62 0.66 -12.34 -7.26
CA GLU A 62 0.17 -12.23 -5.88
C GLU A 62 1.28 -12.12 -4.81
N VAL A 63 2.51 -11.82 -5.24
CA VAL A 63 3.66 -11.66 -4.34
C VAL A 63 3.63 -10.29 -3.68
N ALA A 64 3.85 -10.28 -2.36
CA ALA A 64 4.07 -9.07 -1.58
C ALA A 64 5.50 -8.57 -1.78
N VAL A 65 5.64 -7.50 -2.56
CA VAL A 65 6.93 -6.85 -2.83
C VAL A 65 7.18 -5.78 -1.78
N ARG A 66 8.36 -5.78 -1.17
CA ARG A 66 8.80 -4.76 -0.20
C ARG A 66 9.97 -3.99 -0.75
N LYS A 67 9.93 -2.66 -0.66
CA LYS A 67 10.99 -1.77 -1.12
C LYS A 67 11.26 -0.69 -0.06
N PRO A 68 12.53 -0.30 0.14
CA PRO A 68 12.86 0.80 1.04
C PRO A 68 12.25 2.10 0.51
N ALA A 69 11.67 2.89 1.42
CA ALA A 69 11.11 4.19 1.11
C ALA A 69 12.09 5.27 1.58
N GLY A 70 12.83 5.88 0.64
CA GLY A 70 13.59 7.09 0.93
C GLY A 70 12.69 8.31 1.10
N GLU A 71 13.20 9.41 1.66
CA GLU A 71 12.45 10.63 1.96
C GLU A 71 11.54 11.10 0.81
N ARG A 72 12.07 11.20 -0.41
CA ARG A 72 11.30 11.63 -1.58
C ARG A 72 10.13 10.71 -1.95
N ILE A 73 10.31 9.40 -1.76
CA ILE A 73 9.24 8.41 -2.02
C ILE A 73 8.18 8.50 -0.93
N VAL A 74 8.59 8.71 0.33
CA VAL A 74 7.68 8.94 1.45
C VAL A 74 6.80 10.15 1.17
N GLU A 75 7.39 11.30 0.81
CA GLU A 75 6.65 12.52 0.50
C GLU A 75 5.61 12.30 -0.61
N LEU A 76 6.00 11.62 -1.70
CA LEU A 76 5.10 11.33 -2.82
C LEU A 76 3.94 10.40 -2.43
N LEU A 77 4.22 9.35 -1.67
CA LEU A 77 3.20 8.39 -1.24
C LEU A 77 2.25 9.02 -0.21
N VAL A 78 2.78 9.79 0.73
CA VAL A 78 2.00 10.53 1.73
C VAL A 78 1.12 11.58 1.04
N GLY A 79 1.68 12.36 0.12
CA GLY A 79 0.93 13.35 -0.66
C GLY A 79 -0.14 12.74 -1.56
N GLY A 80 0.07 11.50 -2.03
CA GLY A 80 -0.90 10.74 -2.82
C GLY A 80 -1.97 10.00 -2.01
N GLY A 81 -1.99 10.12 -0.68
CA GLY A 81 -3.00 9.51 0.18
C GLY A 81 -2.80 8.01 0.43
N VAL A 82 -1.58 7.50 0.31
CA VAL A 82 -1.25 6.11 0.65
C VAL A 82 -1.45 5.88 2.15
N ARG A 83 -1.94 4.69 2.52
CA ARG A 83 -2.10 4.33 3.94
C ARG A 83 -0.74 4.25 4.61
N VAL A 84 -0.56 5.06 5.64
CA VAL A 84 0.67 5.12 6.43
C VAL A 84 0.50 4.38 7.75
N LEU A 85 1.31 3.36 7.96
CA LEU A 85 1.50 2.69 9.24
C LEU A 85 2.73 3.30 9.92
N ARG A 86 2.57 3.89 11.09
CA ARG A 86 3.71 4.34 11.90
C ARG A 86 4.13 3.21 12.83
N LEU A 87 5.39 2.80 12.71
CA LEU A 87 5.97 1.80 13.59
C LEU A 87 6.53 2.50 14.82
N THR A 88 5.82 2.40 15.94
CA THR A 88 6.33 2.81 17.24
C THR A 88 7.24 1.70 17.73
N GLY A 89 8.56 1.91 17.69
CA GLY A 89 9.52 0.95 18.26
C GLY A 89 9.25 0.79 19.75
N ALA A 90 9.12 -0.47 20.21
CA ALA A 90 9.19 -0.83 21.61
C ALA A 90 10.66 -0.95 22.04
#